data_AF-A0AAU8HNB9-F1
#
_entry.id   AF-A0AAU8HNB9-F1
#
_cell.length_a   1.000
_cell.length_b   1.000
_cell.length_c   1.000
_cell.angle_alpha   90.00
_cell.angle_beta   90.00
_cell.angle_gamma   90.00
#
_symmetry.space_group_name_H-M   'P 1'
#
loop_
_entity.id
_entity.type
_entity.pdbx_description
1 polymer ?
#
loop_
_entity_poly.entity_id
_entity_poly.type
_entity_poly.pdbx_seq_one_letter_code
_entity_poly.pdbx_strand_id
1 'polypeptide(L)'
;DKRTIEKFEKEAAELGKGSFKYAWVLDKLKAERERGITIDIALWKFETPKYMVTVIDAPGHRDFIKNMITGTSQADCAILIIAGGTGEFEAGISKDGQTREHALLAFTLGVRQLIVAVNKMDTTKWSEDRFNEIIKETSTFIKKVGYNPKAVAFVPISGWHGDNMLEESPNMPWYKGWTKETKGGVVKGKTLLDAIDAIEPPVRPSDKPLRLPLQDVYKIGGIGTVPVGRVETGVIKAGMIV
;
A
#
# COMPACT_ATOMS: atom_id res chain seq x y z
N ASP A 1 -1.58 16.18 -13.57
CA ASP A 1 -1.66 17.52 -14.17
C ASP A 1 -2.25 18.48 -13.13
N LYS A 2 -1.63 19.66 -12.92
CA LYS A 2 -2.04 20.62 -11.88
C LYS A 2 -3.49 21.08 -12.06
N ARG A 3 -3.93 21.30 -13.30
CA ARG A 3 -5.32 21.68 -13.61
C ARG A 3 -6.35 20.64 -13.19
N THR A 4 -5.99 19.36 -13.30
CA THR A 4 -6.88 18.27 -12.89
C THR A 4 -7.01 18.22 -11.36
N ILE A 5 -5.91 18.46 -10.64
CA ILE A 5 -5.91 18.48 -9.16
C ILE A 5 -6.72 19.67 -8.63
N GLU A 6 -6.53 20.86 -9.19
CA GLU A 6 -7.30 22.07 -8.81
C GLU A 6 -8.80 21.88 -9.05
N LYS A 7 -9.18 21.21 -10.15
CA LYS A 7 -10.57 20.85 -10.42
C LYS A 7 -11.14 19.92 -9.33
N PHE A 8 -10.39 18.89 -8.93
CA PHE A 8 -10.83 17.97 -7.88
C PHE A 8 -10.88 18.62 -6.50
N GLU A 9 -9.96 19.53 -6.17
CA GLU A 9 -10.02 20.32 -4.94
C GLU A 9 -11.29 21.15 -4.86
N LYS A 10 -11.69 21.77 -5.98
CA LYS A 10 -12.93 22.55 -6.06
C LYS A 10 -14.19 21.67 -5.93
N GLU A 11 -14.25 20.55 -6.63
CA GLU A 11 -15.37 19.59 -6.54
C GLU A 11 -15.52 19.02 -5.11
N ALA A 12 -14.42 18.68 -4.44
CA ALA A 12 -14.46 18.18 -3.07
C ALA A 12 -14.93 19.25 -2.07
N ALA A 13 -14.55 20.52 -2.28
CA ALA A 13 -15.00 21.64 -1.46
C ALA A 13 -16.50 21.92 -1.63
N GLU A 14 -17.02 21.88 -2.87
CA GLU A 14 -18.44 22.07 -3.17
C GLU A 14 -19.35 21.00 -2.53
N LEU A 15 -18.81 19.78 -2.33
CA LEU A 15 -19.50 18.68 -1.65
C LEU A 15 -19.32 18.68 -0.12
N GLY A 16 -18.72 19.72 0.46
CA GLY A 16 -18.49 19.83 1.91
C GLY A 16 -17.42 18.88 2.45
N LYS A 17 -16.64 18.23 1.58
CA LYS A 17 -15.58 17.26 1.90
C LYS A 17 -14.19 17.81 1.56
N GLY A 18 -13.97 19.11 1.80
CA GLY A 18 -12.69 19.77 1.47
C GLY A 18 -11.45 19.15 2.14
N SER A 19 -11.63 18.45 3.27
CA SER A 19 -10.57 17.69 3.96
C SER A 19 -10.14 16.39 3.24
N PHE A 20 -10.79 16.00 2.14
CA PHE A 20 -10.54 14.74 1.41
C PHE A 20 -9.89 14.95 0.03
N LYS A 21 -9.29 16.11 -0.22
CA LYS A 21 -8.75 16.48 -1.55
C LYS A 21 -7.82 15.44 -2.19
N TYR A 22 -6.97 14.79 -1.40
CA TYR A 22 -6.05 13.76 -1.89
C TYR A 22 -6.73 12.41 -2.12
N ALA A 23 -7.73 12.05 -1.29
CA ALA A 23 -8.53 10.84 -1.51
C ALA A 23 -9.34 10.92 -2.81
N TRP A 24 -9.80 12.12 -3.18
CA TRP A 24 -10.51 12.37 -4.45
C TRP A 24 -9.69 12.07 -5.71
N VAL A 25 -8.36 12.09 -5.59
CA VAL A 25 -7.45 11.67 -6.66
C VAL A 25 -7.56 10.17 -6.86
N LEU A 26 -7.69 9.37 -5.79
CA LEU A 26 -7.74 7.92 -5.83
C LEU A 26 -9.15 7.39 -6.12
N ASP A 27 -10.18 8.02 -5.53
CA ASP A 27 -11.59 7.64 -5.68
C ASP A 27 -12.15 8.03 -7.06
N LYS A 28 -12.47 7.03 -7.88
CA LYS A 28 -12.97 7.23 -9.25
C LYS A 28 -14.48 7.05 -9.35
N LEU A 29 -15.09 6.23 -8.50
CA LEU A 29 -16.53 5.98 -8.54
C LEU A 29 -17.29 7.11 -7.83
N LYS A 30 -18.45 7.47 -8.40
CA LYS A 30 -19.36 8.45 -7.77
C LYS A 30 -19.78 8.02 -6.36
N ALA A 31 -20.01 6.72 -6.17
CA ALA A 31 -20.36 6.14 -4.87
C ALA A 31 -19.20 6.21 -3.85
N GLU A 32 -17.94 6.08 -4.28
CA GLU A 32 -16.76 6.24 -3.42
C GLU A 32 -16.66 7.68 -2.91
N ARG A 33 -16.79 8.64 -3.83
CA ARG A 33 -16.76 10.08 -3.56
C ARG A 33 -17.89 10.52 -2.61
N GLU A 34 -19.11 10.04 -2.86
CA GLU A 34 -20.29 10.35 -2.02
C GLU A 34 -20.17 9.75 -0.61
N ARG A 35 -19.64 8.54 -0.47
CA ARG A 35 -19.51 7.88 0.84
C ARG A 35 -18.20 8.18 1.56
N GLY A 36 -17.17 8.65 0.85
CA GLY A 36 -15.82 8.87 1.40
C GLY A 36 -15.11 7.57 1.79
N ILE A 37 -15.43 6.48 1.11
CA ILE A 37 -14.81 5.16 1.30
C ILE A 37 -14.40 4.62 -0.07
N THR A 38 -13.20 4.06 -0.16
CA THR A 38 -12.74 3.31 -1.34
C THR A 38 -13.55 2.00 -1.43
N ILE A 39 -14.04 1.67 -2.63
CA ILE A 39 -14.93 0.52 -2.89
C ILE A 39 -14.23 -0.44 -3.85
N ASP A 40 -13.66 0.08 -4.93
CA ASP A 40 -12.95 -0.67 -5.95
C ASP A 40 -11.46 -0.35 -5.95
N ILE A 41 -10.66 -1.22 -6.56
CA ILE A 41 -9.21 -1.06 -6.58
C ILE A 41 -8.85 0.06 -7.55
N ALA A 42 -8.20 1.10 -7.03
CA ALA A 42 -7.60 2.13 -7.86
C ALA A 42 -6.15 1.77 -8.18
N LEU A 43 -5.85 1.60 -9.48
CA LEU A 43 -4.49 1.42 -9.97
C LEU A 43 -3.88 2.76 -10.35
N TRP A 44 -2.77 3.10 -9.70
CA TRP A 44 -1.99 4.30 -9.97
C TRP A 44 -0.54 3.93 -10.23
N LYS A 45 0.12 4.65 -11.13
CA LYS A 45 1.53 4.43 -11.45
C LYS A 45 2.34 5.66 -11.12
N PHE A 46 3.50 5.44 -10.53
CA PHE A 46 4.52 6.47 -10.35
C PHE A 46 5.90 5.85 -10.48
N GLU A 47 6.91 6.67 -10.69
CA GLU A 47 8.29 6.24 -10.86
C GLU A 47 9.11 6.61 -9.62
N THR A 48 9.91 5.67 -9.15
CA THR A 48 11.04 5.89 -8.25
C THR A 48 12.33 5.88 -9.07
N PRO A 49 13.48 6.25 -8.50
CA PRO A 49 14.76 6.15 -9.19
C PRO A 49 15.06 4.75 -9.78
N LYS A 50 14.56 3.66 -9.17
CA LYS A 50 14.80 2.29 -9.62
C LYS A 50 13.60 1.60 -10.25
N TYR A 51 12.38 1.99 -9.89
CA TYR A 51 11.19 1.18 -10.20
C TYR A 51 10.05 2.02 -10.79
N MET A 52 9.32 1.42 -11.74
CA MET A 52 7.98 1.87 -12.06
C MET A 52 7.01 1.14 -11.13
N VAL A 53 6.49 1.87 -10.14
CA VAL A 53 5.62 1.32 -9.09
C VAL A 53 4.17 1.45 -9.51
N THR A 54 3.41 0.36 -9.40
CA THR A 54 1.95 0.38 -9.49
C THR A 54 1.38 0.27 -8.08
N VAL A 55 0.71 1.32 -7.62
CA VAL A 55 -0.05 1.34 -6.37
C VAL A 55 -1.39 0.70 -6.61
N ILE A 56 -1.74 -0.19 -5.68
CA ILE A 56 -3.03 -0.83 -5.57
C ILE A 56 -3.65 -0.25 -4.31
N ASP A 57 -4.55 0.73 -4.46
CA ASP A 57 -5.31 1.21 -3.31
C ASP A 57 -6.43 0.20 -3.01
N ALA A 58 -6.42 -0.33 -1.79
CA ALA A 58 -7.30 -1.42 -1.39
C ALA A 58 -8.32 -0.90 -0.37
N PRO A 59 -9.60 -1.29 -0.49
CA PRO A 59 -10.65 -0.80 0.38
C PRO A 59 -10.46 -1.31 1.81
N GLY A 60 -10.61 -0.42 2.79
CA GLY A 60 -10.44 -0.76 4.20
C GLY A 60 -11.68 -1.33 4.88
N HIS A 61 -12.87 -1.22 4.29
CA HIS A 61 -14.11 -1.66 4.91
C HIS A 61 -14.26 -3.19 4.89
N ARG A 62 -14.82 -3.77 5.97
CA ARG A 62 -15.00 -5.24 6.12
C ARG A 62 -15.75 -5.87 4.95
N ASP A 63 -16.74 -5.16 4.42
CA ASP A 63 -17.56 -5.65 3.31
C ASP A 63 -16.78 -5.79 1.98
N PHE A 64 -15.58 -5.20 1.88
CA PHE A 64 -14.76 -5.20 0.66
C PHE A 64 -13.45 -5.99 0.78
N ILE A 65 -13.33 -6.86 1.79
CA ILE A 65 -12.17 -7.76 1.96
C ILE A 65 -11.91 -8.60 0.70
N LYS A 66 -12.96 -8.98 -0.05
CA LYS A 66 -12.81 -9.68 -1.33
C LYS A 66 -11.96 -8.88 -2.33
N ASN A 67 -12.19 -7.59 -2.43
CA ASN A 67 -11.44 -6.70 -3.33
C ASN A 67 -10.02 -6.47 -2.81
N MET A 68 -9.85 -6.40 -1.49
CA MET A 68 -8.52 -6.37 -0.89
C MET A 68 -7.71 -7.64 -1.23
N ILE A 69 -8.32 -8.83 -1.21
CA ILE A 69 -7.66 -10.09 -1.55
C ILE A 69 -7.20 -10.11 -3.00
N THR A 70 -8.05 -9.68 -3.94
CA THR A 70 -7.68 -9.67 -5.37
C THR A 70 -6.53 -8.70 -5.63
N GLY A 71 -6.53 -7.51 -5.04
CA GLY A 71 -5.42 -6.55 -5.15
C GLY A 71 -4.14 -7.06 -4.49
N THR A 72 -4.23 -7.53 -3.25
CA THR A 72 -3.07 -7.96 -2.46
C THR A 72 -2.39 -9.20 -3.04
N SER A 73 -3.14 -10.08 -3.72
CA SER A 73 -2.58 -11.25 -4.42
C SER A 73 -1.56 -10.89 -5.52
N GLN A 74 -1.59 -9.64 -6.00
CA GLN A 74 -0.69 -9.15 -7.04
C GLN A 74 0.49 -8.35 -6.48
N ALA A 75 0.46 -8.00 -5.19
CA ALA A 75 1.42 -7.10 -4.59
C ALA A 75 2.75 -7.80 -4.26
N ASP A 76 3.86 -7.11 -4.56
CA ASP A 76 5.20 -7.58 -4.21
C ASP A 76 5.64 -7.11 -2.80
N CYS A 77 5.04 -6.01 -2.33
CA CYS A 77 5.23 -5.41 -1.02
C CYS A 77 3.91 -4.80 -0.55
N ALA A 78 3.66 -4.83 0.77
CA ALA A 78 2.55 -4.13 1.39
C ALA A 78 3.04 -2.87 2.12
N ILE A 79 2.26 -1.80 2.06
CA ILE A 79 2.47 -0.61 2.90
C ILE A 79 1.32 -0.57 3.91
N LEU A 80 1.64 -0.78 5.18
CA LEU A 80 0.70 -0.72 6.28
C LEU A 80 0.66 0.69 6.85
N ILE A 81 -0.44 1.39 6.60
CA ILE A 81 -0.68 2.72 7.15
C ILE A 81 -1.28 2.58 8.55
N ILE A 82 -0.65 3.21 9.54
CA ILE A 82 -1.08 3.20 10.93
C ILE A 82 -1.32 4.64 11.37
N ALA A 83 -2.47 4.94 11.97
CA ALA A 83 -2.72 6.26 12.52
C ALA A 83 -1.94 6.47 13.82
N GLY A 84 -1.26 7.62 13.96
CA GLY A 84 -0.50 7.98 15.16
C GLY A 84 -1.34 8.51 16.31
N GLY A 85 -2.53 9.05 16.01
CA GLY A 85 -3.42 9.68 16.98
C GLY A 85 -3.83 8.73 18.13
N THR A 86 -3.94 9.27 19.34
CA THR A 86 -4.44 8.54 20.51
C THR A 86 -5.90 8.11 20.28
N GLY A 87 -6.21 6.85 20.56
CA GLY A 87 -7.51 6.22 20.30
C GLY A 87 -7.62 5.63 18.90
N GLU A 88 -7.11 6.32 17.87
CA GLU A 88 -7.13 5.80 16.49
C GLU A 88 -6.18 4.62 16.32
N PHE A 89 -4.97 4.72 16.88
CA PHE A 89 -3.99 3.64 16.88
C PHE A 89 -4.55 2.38 17.55
N GLU A 90 -5.03 2.54 18.79
CA GLU A 90 -5.53 1.46 19.65
C GLU A 90 -6.75 0.78 19.02
N ALA A 91 -7.63 1.54 18.36
CA ALA A 91 -8.75 0.98 17.60
C ALA A 91 -8.28 0.11 16.43
N GLY A 92 -7.26 0.56 15.69
CA GLY A 92 -6.71 -0.16 14.52
C GLY A 92 -6.01 -1.47 14.88
N ILE A 93 -5.28 -1.50 16.01
CA ILE A 93 -4.55 -2.70 16.48
C ILE A 93 -5.37 -3.62 17.39
N SER A 94 -6.60 -3.22 17.73
CA SER A 94 -7.52 -4.02 18.53
C SER A 94 -7.78 -5.41 17.90
N LYS A 95 -8.36 -6.33 18.68
CA LYS A 95 -8.64 -7.69 18.20
C LYS A 95 -9.53 -7.70 16.94
N ASP A 96 -10.44 -6.74 16.85
CA ASP A 96 -11.40 -6.58 15.76
C ASP A 96 -10.97 -5.47 14.77
N GLY A 97 -9.74 -4.97 14.92
CA GLY A 97 -9.17 -3.87 14.15
C GLY A 97 -8.68 -4.31 12.76
N GLN A 98 -8.93 -3.46 11.77
CA GLN A 98 -8.63 -3.75 10.36
C GLN A 98 -7.13 -3.81 10.06
N THR A 99 -6.30 -3.02 10.75
CA THR A 99 -4.84 -3.04 10.58
C THR A 99 -4.29 -4.44 10.82
N ARG A 100 -4.88 -5.15 11.80
CA ARG A 100 -4.47 -6.51 12.14
C ARG A 100 -4.89 -7.52 11.09
N GLU A 101 -6.13 -7.43 10.64
CA GLU A 101 -6.68 -8.30 9.61
C GLU A 101 -5.91 -8.14 8.28
N HIS A 102 -5.65 -6.90 7.85
CA HIS A 102 -4.94 -6.62 6.61
C HIS A 102 -3.50 -7.13 6.62
N ALA A 103 -2.77 -6.97 7.73
CA ALA A 103 -1.41 -7.50 7.83
C ALA A 103 -1.39 -9.03 7.73
N LEU A 104 -2.36 -9.70 8.36
CA LEU A 104 -2.52 -11.15 8.29
C LEU A 104 -2.88 -11.62 6.88
N LEU A 105 -3.81 -10.94 6.21
CA LEU A 105 -4.21 -11.26 4.84
C LEU A 105 -3.04 -11.09 3.88
N ALA A 106 -2.30 -9.97 3.96
CA ALA A 106 -1.12 -9.75 3.13
C ALA A 106 -0.08 -10.86 3.31
N PHE A 107 0.19 -11.26 4.56
CA PHE A 107 1.13 -12.35 4.83
C PHE A 107 0.62 -13.68 4.29
N THR A 108 -0.67 -13.98 4.46
CA THR A 108 -1.27 -15.24 3.98
C THR A 108 -1.24 -15.33 2.45
N LEU A 109 -1.43 -14.20 1.77
CA LEU A 109 -1.41 -14.10 0.30
C LEU A 109 -0.01 -14.10 -0.32
N GLY A 110 1.04 -14.24 0.49
CA GLY A 110 2.42 -14.37 -0.03
C GLY A 110 3.22 -13.08 -0.05
N VAL A 111 2.66 -11.96 0.40
CA VAL A 111 3.40 -10.70 0.53
C VAL A 111 4.34 -10.83 1.71
N ARG A 112 5.65 -10.81 1.44
CA ARG A 112 6.70 -11.00 2.47
C ARG A 112 7.41 -9.72 2.84
N GLN A 113 7.32 -8.69 1.99
CA GLN A 113 7.89 -7.37 2.23
C GLN A 113 6.83 -6.44 2.77
N LEU A 114 7.14 -5.75 3.86
CA LEU A 114 6.22 -4.86 4.55
C LEU A 114 6.95 -3.55 4.85
N ILE A 115 6.28 -2.43 4.61
CA ILE A 115 6.66 -1.09 5.07
C ILE A 115 5.55 -0.63 6.01
N VAL A 116 5.91 -0.05 7.15
CA VAL A 116 4.94 0.54 8.08
C VAL A 116 5.10 2.05 8.02
N ALA A 117 4.03 2.76 7.68
CA ALA A 117 3.99 4.21 7.71
C ALA A 117 3.06 4.68 8.85
N VAL A 118 3.64 5.35 9.84
CA VAL A 118 2.89 5.93 10.96
C VAL A 118 2.42 7.31 10.51
N ASN A 119 1.17 7.40 10.11
CA ASN A 119 0.53 8.58 9.55
C ASN A 119 -0.11 9.47 10.62
N LYS A 120 -0.49 10.69 10.25
CA LYS A 120 -1.07 11.72 11.13
C LYS A 120 -0.14 12.13 12.28
N MET A 121 1.17 12.12 12.07
CA MET A 121 2.13 12.54 13.11
C MET A 121 1.92 13.99 13.58
N ASP A 122 1.36 14.85 12.72
CA ASP A 122 0.92 16.21 13.03
C ASP A 122 -0.08 16.26 14.20
N THR A 123 -1.02 15.32 14.28
CA THR A 123 -2.01 15.23 15.38
C THR A 123 -1.37 14.91 16.73
N THR A 124 -0.18 14.31 16.70
CA THR A 124 0.61 13.97 17.89
C THR A 124 1.73 14.98 18.14
N LYS A 125 1.70 16.12 17.45
CA LYS A 125 2.75 17.15 17.48
C LYS A 125 4.14 16.57 17.18
N TRP A 126 4.21 15.62 16.25
CA TRP A 126 5.45 14.96 15.83
C TRP A 126 6.25 14.38 17.01
N SER A 127 5.56 13.79 18.00
CA SER A 127 6.17 13.24 19.22
C SER A 127 6.99 11.97 18.95
N GLU A 128 8.27 12.00 19.35
CA GLU A 128 9.18 10.85 19.29
C GLU A 128 8.71 9.70 20.19
N ASP A 129 8.27 10.01 21.42
CA ASP A 129 7.82 9.01 22.38
C ASP A 129 6.62 8.23 21.86
N ARG A 130 5.65 8.92 21.25
CA ARG A 130 4.46 8.29 20.66
C ARG A 130 4.84 7.42 19.47
N PHE A 131 5.76 7.87 18.62
CA PHE A 131 6.25 7.08 17.50
C PHE A 131 6.94 5.79 17.97
N ASN A 132 7.80 5.88 18.99
CA ASN A 132 8.51 4.74 19.57
C ASN A 132 7.56 3.73 20.24
N GLU A 133 6.52 4.20 20.92
CA GLU A 133 5.43 3.37 21.45
C GLU A 133 4.75 2.56 20.34
N ILE A 134 4.32 3.25 19.27
CA ILE A 134 3.66 2.63 18.11
C ILE A 134 4.57 1.60 17.44
N ILE A 135 5.86 1.91 17.27
CA ILE A 135 6.83 0.94 16.71
C ILE A 135 6.89 -0.32 17.56
N LYS A 136 6.99 -0.17 18.89
CA LYS A 136 7.13 -1.31 19.80
C LYS A 136 5.92 -2.24 19.74
N GLU A 137 4.73 -1.67 19.76
CA GLU A 137 3.48 -2.43 19.68
C GLU A 137 3.28 -3.05 18.30
N THR A 138 3.48 -2.26 17.24
CA THR A 138 3.36 -2.74 15.86
C THR A 138 4.38 -3.84 15.56
N SER A 139 5.62 -3.70 16.03
CA SER A 139 6.67 -4.73 15.89
C SER A 139 6.28 -6.05 16.55
N THR A 140 5.70 -5.97 17.75
CA THR A 140 5.19 -7.16 18.46
C THR A 140 4.04 -7.80 17.69
N PHE A 141 3.17 -6.97 17.12
CA PHE A 141 2.03 -7.42 16.35
C PHE A 141 2.45 -8.11 15.03
N ILE A 142 3.23 -7.45 14.18
CA ILE A 142 3.66 -8.02 12.89
C ILE A 142 4.54 -9.27 13.06
N LYS A 143 5.29 -9.36 14.18
CA LYS A 143 6.02 -10.58 14.55
C LYS A 143 5.10 -11.77 14.82
N LYS A 144 3.94 -11.54 15.45
CA LYS A 144 2.92 -12.59 15.65
C LYS A 144 2.25 -13.00 14.35
N VAL A 145 2.12 -12.08 13.39
CA VAL A 145 1.61 -12.39 12.05
C VAL A 145 2.59 -13.27 11.27
N GLY A 146 3.89 -13.05 11.44
CA GLY A 146 4.95 -13.83 10.81
C GLY A 146 6.02 -12.99 10.10
N TYR A 147 5.88 -11.67 10.08
CA TYR A 147 6.93 -10.79 9.54
C TYR A 147 8.11 -10.69 10.51
N ASN A 148 9.32 -10.47 9.98
CA ASN A 148 10.47 -10.11 10.79
C ASN A 148 10.51 -8.58 10.97
N PRO A 149 10.29 -8.02 12.18
CA PRO A 149 10.27 -6.57 12.37
C PRO A 149 11.57 -5.87 11.96
N LYS A 150 12.71 -6.57 12.01
CA LYS A 150 14.00 -6.02 11.58
C LYS A 150 14.09 -5.79 10.07
N ALA A 151 13.29 -6.51 9.29
CA ALA A 151 13.23 -6.36 7.83
C ALA A 151 12.18 -5.32 7.38
N VAL A 152 11.53 -4.64 8.33
CA VAL A 152 10.44 -3.69 8.07
C VAL A 152 10.93 -2.27 8.34
N ALA A 153 10.71 -1.39 7.37
CA ALA A 153 10.96 0.04 7.55
C ALA A 153 9.77 0.70 8.25
N PHE A 154 10.03 1.43 9.33
CA PHE A 154 9.03 2.24 10.05
C PHE A 154 9.25 3.72 9.74
N VAL A 155 8.31 4.35 9.05
CA VAL A 155 8.44 5.73 8.59
C VAL A 155 7.36 6.59 9.25
N PRO A 156 7.71 7.63 10.04
CA PRO A 156 6.75 8.59 10.54
C PRO A 156 6.42 9.58 9.41
N ILE A 157 5.15 9.71 9.06
CA ILE A 157 4.69 10.58 7.97
C ILE A 157 3.51 11.45 8.42
N SER A 158 3.29 12.53 7.68
CA SER A 158 1.98 13.18 7.60
C SER A 158 1.55 13.22 6.15
N GLY A 159 0.60 12.37 5.78
CA GLY A 159 0.06 12.36 4.41
C GLY A 159 -0.64 13.67 4.03
N TRP A 160 -1.08 14.45 5.02
CA TRP A 160 -1.74 15.74 4.80
C TRP A 160 -0.74 16.87 4.55
N HIS A 161 0.33 16.93 5.36
CA HIS A 161 1.35 17.97 5.27
C HIS A 161 2.52 17.61 4.35
N GLY A 162 2.62 16.34 3.94
CA GLY A 162 3.70 15.83 3.08
C GLY A 162 4.97 15.44 3.83
N ASP A 163 4.98 15.52 5.17
CA ASP A 163 6.15 15.19 6.00
C ASP A 163 6.66 13.77 5.72
N ASN A 164 7.96 13.63 5.41
CA ASN A 164 8.64 12.36 5.14
C ASN A 164 8.04 11.51 4.00
N MET A 165 7.18 12.09 3.14
CA MET A 165 6.61 11.38 1.99
C MET A 165 7.66 11.27 0.86
N LEU A 166 8.15 12.41 0.39
CA LEU A 166 9.14 12.54 -0.69
C LEU A 166 10.44 13.16 -0.20
N GLU A 167 10.34 14.09 0.76
CA GLU A 167 11.45 14.85 1.32
C GLU A 167 11.44 14.74 2.85
N GLU A 168 12.58 14.99 3.47
CA GLU A 168 12.72 14.97 4.92
C GLU A 168 11.89 16.07 5.58
N SER A 169 11.18 15.73 6.64
CA SER A 169 10.40 16.69 7.42
C SER A 169 11.29 17.54 8.32
N PRO A 170 11.15 18.88 8.30
CA PRO A 170 11.78 19.75 9.30
C PRO A 170 11.13 19.63 10.69
N ASN A 171 9.92 19.07 10.79
CA ASN A 171 9.15 18.95 12.04
C ASN A 171 9.60 17.78 12.93
N MET A 172 10.44 16.87 12.40
CA MET A 172 10.93 15.67 13.10
C MET A 172 12.47 15.61 13.14
N PRO A 173 13.16 16.57 13.77
CA PRO A 173 14.64 16.59 13.81
C PRO A 173 15.25 15.41 14.59
N TRP A 174 14.45 14.80 15.47
CA TRP A 174 14.82 13.60 16.23
C TRP A 174 14.91 12.36 15.33
N TYR A 175 14.11 12.29 14.27
CA TYR A 175 14.04 11.13 13.40
C TYR A 175 15.29 11.04 12.51
N LYS A 176 16.11 10.02 12.74
CA LYS A 176 17.38 9.80 12.00
C LYS A 176 17.22 8.94 10.74
N GLY A 177 15.99 8.54 10.42
CA GLY A 177 15.68 7.64 9.33
C GLY A 177 15.33 6.23 9.80
N TRP A 178 14.75 5.47 8.89
CA TRP A 178 14.42 4.07 9.09
C TRP A 178 15.60 3.19 8.69
N THR A 179 15.65 2.00 9.26
CA THR A 179 16.64 0.97 8.92
C THR A 179 15.95 -0.37 8.76
N LYS A 180 16.30 -1.15 7.74
CA LYS A 180 15.83 -2.52 7.57
C LYS A 180 16.95 -3.46 7.19
N GLU A 181 16.89 -4.68 7.72
CA GLU A 181 17.78 -5.78 7.35
C GLU A 181 17.23 -6.50 6.12
N THR A 182 18.05 -6.65 5.09
CA THR A 182 17.77 -7.46 3.91
C THR A 182 18.81 -8.56 3.76
N LYS A 183 18.63 -9.46 2.77
CA LYS A 183 19.63 -10.50 2.49
C LYS A 183 20.98 -9.91 2.06
N GLY A 184 20.97 -8.71 1.48
CA GLY A 184 22.17 -7.98 1.05
C GLY A 184 22.81 -7.09 2.12
N GLY A 185 22.24 -7.02 3.33
CA GLY A 185 22.76 -6.21 4.43
C GLY A 185 21.73 -5.21 4.97
N VAL A 186 22.21 -4.23 5.75
CA VAL A 186 21.36 -3.18 6.34
C VAL A 186 21.16 -2.05 5.36
N VAL A 187 19.91 -1.76 5.02
CA VAL A 187 19.50 -0.62 4.19
C VAL A 187 18.93 0.47 5.11
N LYS A 188 19.24 1.73 4.80
CA LYS A 188 18.74 2.88 5.54
C LYS A 188 18.14 3.90 4.56
N GLY A 189 17.19 4.68 5.04
CA GLY A 189 16.62 5.81 4.32
C GLY A 189 15.82 6.67 5.28
N LYS A 190 15.17 7.71 4.77
CA LYS A 190 14.44 8.64 5.64
C LYS A 190 12.99 8.77 5.23
N THR A 191 12.72 8.84 3.94
CA THR A 191 11.37 9.07 3.42
C THR A 191 10.63 7.78 3.13
N LEU A 192 9.32 7.88 2.91
CA LEU A 192 8.49 6.78 2.43
C LEU A 192 8.91 6.38 1.00
N LEU A 193 9.25 7.35 0.16
CA LEU A 193 9.77 7.08 -1.18
C LEU A 193 11.06 6.25 -1.13
N ASP A 194 12.00 6.58 -0.23
CA ASP A 194 13.22 5.79 -0.04
C ASP A 194 12.87 4.35 0.35
N ALA A 195 11.86 4.17 1.22
CA ALA A 195 11.46 2.84 1.70
C ALA A 195 10.90 1.98 0.56
N ILE A 196 10.15 2.60 -0.35
CA ILE A 196 9.62 1.97 -1.56
C ILE A 196 10.75 1.66 -2.54
N ASP A 197 11.68 2.59 -2.79
CA ASP A 197 12.82 2.35 -3.68
C ASP A 197 13.80 1.29 -3.13
N ALA A 198 13.77 1.06 -1.82
CA ALA A 198 14.52 0.00 -1.16
C ALA A 198 13.85 -1.38 -1.19
N ILE A 199 12.68 -1.55 -1.81
CA ILE A 199 12.03 -2.87 -1.98
C ILE A 199 12.94 -3.79 -2.79
N GLU A 200 13.10 -5.03 -2.34
CA GLU A 200 13.83 -6.07 -3.08
C GLU A 200 12.91 -6.64 -4.17
N PRO A 201 13.36 -6.72 -5.44
CA PRO A 201 12.54 -7.32 -6.48
C PRO A 201 12.24 -8.79 -6.15
N PRO A 202 10.99 -9.24 -6.26
CA PRO A 202 10.66 -10.63 -6.03
C PRO A 202 11.24 -11.51 -7.15
N VAL A 203 11.66 -12.72 -6.79
CA VAL A 203 12.06 -13.73 -7.78
C VAL A 203 10.81 -14.22 -8.49
N ARG A 204 10.65 -13.84 -9.77
CA ARG A 204 9.55 -14.31 -10.60
C ARG A 204 9.80 -15.77 -11.01
N PRO A 205 8.83 -16.68 -10.87
CA PRO A 205 9.01 -18.10 -11.15
C PRO A 205 8.89 -18.42 -12.66
N SER A 206 9.74 -17.80 -13.48
CA SER A 206 9.76 -17.98 -14.95
C SER A 206 10.17 -19.39 -15.36
N ASP A 207 10.97 -20.07 -14.54
CA ASP A 207 11.53 -21.39 -14.86
C ASP A 207 10.60 -22.55 -14.48
N LYS A 208 9.47 -22.25 -13.82
CA LYS A 208 8.45 -23.24 -13.46
C LYS A 208 7.51 -23.50 -14.66
N PRO A 209 6.80 -24.64 -14.71
CA PRO A 209 5.79 -24.90 -15.74
C PRO A 209 4.71 -23.80 -15.80
N LEU A 210 4.17 -23.53 -17.00
CA LEU A 210 3.14 -22.52 -17.18
C LEU A 210 1.89 -22.82 -16.32
N ARG A 211 1.46 -21.85 -15.51
CA ARG A 211 0.14 -21.83 -14.86
C ARG A 211 -0.48 -20.46 -15.03
N LEU A 212 -1.65 -20.42 -15.64
CA LEU A 212 -2.40 -19.18 -15.93
C LEU A 212 -3.86 -19.38 -15.49
N PRO A 213 -4.22 -19.05 -14.25
CA PRO A 213 -5.61 -19.02 -13.81
C PRO A 213 -6.39 -17.98 -14.62
N LEU A 214 -7.51 -18.40 -15.20
CA LEU A 214 -8.38 -17.53 -15.98
C LEU A 214 -9.23 -16.66 -15.06
N GLN A 215 -9.21 -15.35 -15.31
CA GLN A 215 -10.06 -14.37 -14.65
C GLN A 215 -11.34 -14.17 -15.43
N ASP A 216 -11.22 -13.94 -16.74
CA ASP A 216 -12.35 -13.67 -17.63
C ASP A 216 -12.17 -14.39 -18.97
N VAL A 217 -13.29 -14.65 -19.65
CA VAL A 217 -13.29 -15.23 -21.00
C VAL A 217 -14.26 -14.45 -21.87
N TYR A 218 -13.72 -13.83 -22.93
CA TYR A 218 -14.50 -13.05 -23.89
C TYR A 218 -14.64 -13.79 -25.21
N LYS A 219 -15.72 -13.50 -25.93
CA LYS A 219 -15.91 -13.93 -27.32
C LYS A 219 -15.97 -12.69 -28.21
N ILE A 220 -14.92 -12.46 -28.99
CA ILE A 220 -14.75 -11.26 -29.80
C ILE A 220 -14.95 -11.64 -31.27
N GLY A 221 -15.91 -11.01 -31.95
CA GLY A 221 -16.17 -11.21 -33.37
C GLY A 221 -14.94 -10.91 -34.22
N GLY A 222 -14.56 -11.82 -35.12
CA GLY A 222 -13.36 -11.69 -35.97
C GLY A 222 -12.05 -12.15 -35.34
N ILE A 223 -11.99 -12.37 -34.02
CA ILE A 223 -10.80 -12.89 -33.31
C ILE A 223 -11.05 -14.30 -32.77
N GLY A 224 -12.22 -14.53 -32.15
CA GLY A 224 -12.57 -15.80 -31.50
C GLY A 224 -12.66 -15.67 -29.97
N THR A 225 -12.25 -16.72 -29.26
CA THR A 225 -12.27 -16.77 -27.79
C THR A 225 -11.00 -16.18 -27.21
N VAL A 226 -11.12 -15.22 -26.30
CA VAL A 226 -10.00 -14.53 -25.66
C VAL A 226 -10.07 -14.73 -24.14
N PRO A 227 -9.31 -15.69 -23.58
CA PRO A 227 -9.15 -15.82 -22.14
C PRO A 227 -8.19 -14.74 -21.62
N VAL A 228 -8.52 -14.17 -20.46
CA VAL A 228 -7.72 -13.17 -19.75
C VAL A 228 -7.39 -13.73 -18.37
N GLY A 229 -6.14 -13.59 -17.95
CA GLY A 229 -5.69 -14.05 -16.64
C GLY A 229 -4.24 -13.67 -16.37
N ARG A 230 -3.79 -13.92 -15.14
CA ARG A 230 -2.42 -13.65 -14.72
C ARG A 230 -1.57 -14.91 -14.87
N VAL A 231 -0.37 -14.76 -15.41
CA VAL A 231 0.63 -15.84 -15.41
C VAL A 231 1.23 -15.92 -14.01
N GLU A 232 0.90 -16.98 -13.27
CA GLU A 232 1.42 -17.20 -11.91
C GLU A 232 2.79 -17.88 -11.92
N THR A 233 3.03 -18.76 -12.90
CA THR A 233 4.32 -19.44 -13.10
C THR A 233 4.57 -19.69 -14.58
N GLY A 234 5.84 -19.77 -14.97
CA GLY A 234 6.26 -20.04 -16.33
C GLY A 234 6.13 -18.84 -17.27
N VAL A 235 6.17 -19.12 -18.57
CA VAL A 235 6.11 -18.12 -19.64
C VAL A 235 5.10 -18.58 -20.69
N ILE A 236 4.26 -17.67 -21.15
CA ILE A 236 3.37 -17.87 -22.30
C ILE A 236 3.90 -17.09 -23.50
N LYS A 237 3.92 -17.71 -24.67
CA LYS A 237 4.36 -17.13 -25.94
C LYS A 237 3.40 -17.53 -27.06
N ALA A 238 3.28 -16.70 -28.08
CA ALA A 238 2.51 -17.04 -29.27
C ALA A 238 3.04 -18.34 -29.91
N GLY A 239 2.13 -19.23 -30.32
CA GLY A 239 2.46 -20.52 -30.93
C GLY A 239 2.70 -21.67 -29.93
N MET A 240 2.64 -21.43 -28.62
CA MET A 240 2.65 -22.51 -27.64
C MET A 240 1.35 -23.32 -27.70
N ILE A 241 1.47 -24.64 -27.56
CA ILE A 241 0.33 -25.53 -27.30
C ILE A 241 0.11 -25.49 -25.78
N VAL A 242 -1.04 -24.94 -25.36
CA VAL A 242 -1.42 -24.72 -23.95
C VAL A 242 -2.50 -25.66 -23.48
#